data_AF-A0A3C2DAE9-F1
#
_entry.id   AF-A0A3C2DAE9-F1
#
_cell.length_a   1.000
_cell.length_b   1.000
_cell.length_c   1.000
_cell.angle_alpha   90.00
_cell.angle_beta   90.00
_cell.angle_gamma   90.00
#
_symmetry.space_group_name_H-M   'P 1'
#
loop_
_entity.id
_entity.type
_entity.pdbx_description
1 polymer ?
#
loop_
_entity_poly.entity_id
_entity_poly.type
_entity_poly.pdbx_seq_one_letter_code
_entity_poly.pdbx_strand_id
1 'polypeptide(L)'
;EQPADMAGTEFLSALEDDGERHQWIYLPAARRVRRISGARSSDSFLGSHFTYDDMTPPKVEGFTYRWIRDEEISGQPGAIVERTSLDDRTEYPRQLLWIETERYVLRRIEFFTSEGEHRRSLDLEQYLEIGEFWLAGRMTMVHLEDSARTILEWSDMRVGVGLSARDFEPSRLGR
;
A
#
# COMPACT_ATOMS: atom_id res chain seq x y z
N GLU A 1 19.81 -10.55 -1.79
CA GLU A 1 19.66 -11.89 -1.19
C GLU A 1 18.22 -12.04 -0.73
N GLN A 2 17.56 -13.16 -1.03
CA GLN A 2 16.22 -13.45 -0.52
C GLN A 2 16.39 -14.44 0.64
N PRO A 3 15.93 -14.12 1.86
CA PRO A 3 16.15 -14.99 3.00
C PRO A 3 15.29 -16.25 2.86
N ALA A 4 15.91 -17.41 3.12
CA ALA A 4 15.31 -18.72 2.83
C ALA A 4 14.05 -19.04 3.66
N ASP A 5 13.86 -18.33 4.77
CA ASP A 5 12.71 -18.45 5.67
C ASP A 5 11.43 -17.82 5.12
N MET A 6 11.54 -16.86 4.19
CA MET A 6 10.40 -16.22 3.52
C MET A 6 10.11 -16.79 2.13
N ALA A 7 11.04 -17.56 1.55
CA ALA A 7 10.91 -18.12 0.21
C ALA A 7 9.65 -18.99 0.07
N GLY A 8 8.78 -18.67 -0.90
CA GLY A 8 7.50 -19.33 -1.13
C GLY A 8 6.33 -18.76 -0.30
N THR A 9 6.55 -17.70 0.48
CA THR A 9 5.45 -16.96 1.10
C THR A 9 4.60 -16.30 0.02
N GLU A 10 3.30 -16.50 0.09
CA GLU A 10 2.35 -15.92 -0.86
C GLU A 10 1.29 -15.12 -0.10
N PHE A 11 0.94 -13.96 -0.65
CA PHE A 11 -0.09 -13.09 -0.11
C PHE A 11 -1.15 -12.84 -1.18
N LEU A 12 -2.41 -12.99 -0.79
CA LEU A 12 -3.58 -12.73 -1.62
C LEU A 12 -4.46 -11.70 -0.92
N SER A 13 -4.90 -10.70 -1.67
CA SER A 13 -5.93 -9.75 -1.24
C SER A 13 -7.01 -9.68 -2.31
N ALA A 14 -8.25 -9.89 -1.89
CA ALA A 14 -9.44 -9.73 -2.70
C ALA A 14 -10.29 -8.60 -2.13
N LEU A 15 -10.78 -7.73 -3.01
CA LEU A 15 -11.77 -6.72 -2.68
C LEU A 15 -13.11 -7.18 -3.28
N GLU A 16 -14.09 -7.44 -2.42
CA GLU A 16 -15.44 -7.83 -2.81
C GLU A 16 -16.30 -6.60 -3.18
N ASP A 17 -17.38 -6.83 -3.92
CA ASP A 17 -18.28 -5.79 -4.44
C ASP A 17 -18.97 -4.98 -3.33
N ASP A 18 -19.19 -5.59 -2.16
CA ASP A 18 -19.77 -4.94 -0.98
C ASP A 18 -18.77 -4.03 -0.25
N GLY A 19 -17.54 -3.96 -0.74
CA GLY A 19 -16.49 -3.21 -0.09
C GLY A 19 -15.92 -3.92 1.14
N GLU A 20 -16.02 -5.24 1.27
CA GLU A 20 -15.20 -6.00 2.22
C GLU A 20 -13.86 -6.42 1.60
N ARG A 21 -12.80 -6.37 2.39
CA ARG A 21 -11.47 -6.85 1.97
C ARG A 21 -11.18 -8.19 2.63
N HIS A 22 -10.84 -9.18 1.82
CA HIS A 22 -10.41 -10.49 2.28
C HIS A 22 -8.94 -10.69 1.95
N GLN A 23 -8.15 -11.00 2.98
CA GLN A 23 -6.72 -11.20 2.85
C GLN A 23 -6.33 -12.58 3.36
N TRP A 24 -5.39 -13.21 2.66
CA TRP A 24 -4.82 -14.50 3.03
C TRP A 24 -3.30 -14.46 2.85
N ILE A 25 -2.62 -15.17 3.75
CA ILE A 25 -1.19 -15.41 3.64
C ILE A 25 -0.90 -16.90 3.76
N TYR A 26 -0.08 -17.41 2.86
CA TYR A 26 0.49 -18.75 2.94
C TYR A 26 1.91 -18.65 3.47
N LEU A 27 2.18 -19.38 4.55
CA LEU A 27 3.51 -19.48 5.14
C LEU A 27 4.07 -20.90 4.90
N PRO A 28 5.14 -21.06 4.09
CA PRO A 28 5.73 -22.36 3.75
C PRO A 28 6.15 -23.18 4.97
N ALA A 29 6.73 -22.53 5.98
CA ALA A 29 7.16 -23.18 7.22
C ALA A 29 6.01 -23.86 7.96
N ALA A 30 4.79 -23.31 7.86
CA ALA A 30 3.58 -23.86 8.44
C ALA A 30 2.75 -24.71 7.46
N ARG A 31 3.08 -24.68 6.16
CA ARG A 31 2.31 -25.26 5.05
C ARG A 31 0.81 -24.96 5.14
N ARG A 32 0.48 -23.73 5.55
CA ARG A 32 -0.89 -23.35 5.89
C ARG A 32 -1.22 -21.97 5.39
N VAL A 33 -2.41 -21.86 4.80
CA VAL A 33 -3.07 -20.59 4.48
C VAL A 33 -3.76 -20.07 5.75
N ARG A 34 -3.51 -18.81 6.09
CA ARG A 34 -4.18 -18.10 7.18
C ARG A 34 -4.96 -16.92 6.60
N ARG A 35 -6.21 -16.77 7.00
CA ARG A 35 -6.99 -15.55 6.74
C ARG A 35 -6.51 -14.46 7.68
N ILE A 36 -6.32 -13.26 7.16
CA ILE A 36 -6.03 -12.05 7.91
C ILE A 36 -7.36 -11.35 8.13
N SER A 37 -7.79 -11.29 9.38
CA SER A 37 -9.01 -10.55 9.77
C SER A 37 -8.78 -9.06 9.61
N GLY A 38 -9.83 -8.29 9.30
CA GLY A 38 -9.73 -6.83 9.22
C GLY A 38 -9.16 -6.16 10.48
N ALA A 39 -9.37 -6.73 11.67
CA ALA A 39 -8.74 -6.23 12.91
C ALA A 39 -7.20 -6.37 12.96
N ARG A 40 -6.60 -7.09 12.02
CA ARG A 40 -5.15 -7.33 11.92
C ARG A 40 -4.58 -6.80 10.62
N SER A 41 -5.35 -6.05 9.83
CA SER A 41 -4.86 -5.49 8.57
C SER A 41 -3.87 -4.34 8.81
N SER A 42 -3.88 -3.74 10.00
CA SER A 42 -2.87 -2.82 10.51
C SER A 42 -1.60 -3.50 11.04
N ASP A 43 -1.57 -4.84 11.18
CA ASP A 43 -0.36 -5.54 11.61
C ASP A 43 0.75 -5.39 10.55
N SER A 44 1.99 -5.37 11.02
CA SER A 44 3.20 -5.38 10.17
C SER A 44 3.17 -6.53 9.15
N PHE A 45 3.39 -6.17 7.89
CA PHE A 45 3.56 -7.10 6.78
C PHE A 45 4.94 -7.73 6.86
N LEU A 46 4.99 -8.99 7.29
CA LEU A 46 6.22 -9.80 7.37
C LEU A 46 7.37 -9.14 8.13
N GLY A 47 7.07 -8.39 9.19
CA GLY A 47 8.08 -7.71 10.02
C GLY A 47 8.63 -6.42 9.40
N SER A 48 8.00 -5.93 8.33
CA SER A 48 8.33 -4.66 7.71
C SER A 48 7.58 -3.47 8.32
N HIS A 49 7.92 -2.27 7.86
CA HIS A 49 7.21 -1.04 8.21
C HIS A 49 5.93 -0.83 7.40
N PHE A 50 5.65 -1.69 6.41
CA PHE A 50 4.36 -1.74 5.74
C PHE A 50 3.38 -2.56 6.58
N THR A 51 2.10 -2.21 6.55
CA THR A 51 1.01 -3.04 7.07
C THR A 51 0.37 -3.86 5.95
N TYR A 52 -0.46 -4.85 6.28
CA TYR A 52 -1.23 -5.59 5.28
C TYR A 52 -2.15 -4.67 4.46
N ASP A 53 -2.69 -3.61 5.06
CA ASP A 53 -3.48 -2.60 4.34
C ASP A 53 -2.63 -1.80 3.35
N ASP A 54 -1.40 -1.43 3.71
CA ASP A 54 -0.50 -0.68 2.82
C ASP A 54 -0.13 -1.49 1.56
N MET A 55 -0.18 -2.83 1.63
CA MET A 55 0.07 -3.73 0.49
C MET A 55 -1.11 -3.84 -0.49
N THR A 56 -2.18 -3.06 -0.27
CA THR A 56 -3.37 -3.12 -1.09
C THR A 56 -3.86 -1.73 -1.48
N PRO A 57 -4.44 -1.54 -2.68
CA PRO A 57 -4.96 -0.24 -3.06
C PRO A 57 -6.06 0.22 -2.10
N PRO A 58 -6.03 1.49 -1.62
CA PRO A 58 -7.07 2.03 -0.76
C PRO A 58 -8.39 2.21 -1.53
N LYS A 59 -9.52 2.19 -0.82
CA LYS A 59 -10.84 2.56 -1.37
C LYS A 59 -11.00 4.06 -1.31
N VAL A 60 -11.34 4.69 -2.43
CA VAL A 60 -11.53 6.15 -2.47
C VAL A 60 -12.71 6.55 -1.57
N GLU A 61 -13.77 5.75 -1.58
CA GLU A 61 -14.99 5.93 -0.78
C GLU A 61 -14.75 5.71 0.72
N GLY A 62 -13.60 5.14 1.10
CA GLY A 62 -13.20 4.94 2.51
C GLY A 62 -12.69 6.20 3.20
N PHE A 63 -12.66 7.35 2.50
CA PHE A 63 -12.12 8.59 3.02
C PHE A 63 -12.99 9.81 2.66
N THR A 64 -12.86 10.86 3.46
CA THR A 64 -13.20 12.23 3.07
C THR A 64 -11.95 12.97 2.64
N TYR A 65 -12.10 13.98 1.77
CA TYR A 65 -10.97 14.67 1.17
C TYR A 65 -11.11 16.18 1.34
N ARG A 66 -9.98 16.84 1.60
CA ARG A 66 -9.88 18.29 1.68
C ARG A 66 -8.65 18.75 0.90
N TRP A 67 -8.90 19.58 -0.11
CA TRP A 67 -7.82 20.29 -0.79
C TRP A 67 -7.13 21.26 0.17
N ILE A 68 -5.80 21.18 0.29
CA ILE A 68 -5.03 22.07 1.16
C ILE A 68 -4.47 23.22 0.37
N ARG A 69 -3.68 22.93 -0.67
CA ARG A 69 -3.02 23.93 -1.53
C ARG A 69 -2.43 23.30 -2.78
N ASP A 70 -2.19 24.14 -3.79
CA ASP A 70 -1.21 23.84 -4.84
C ASP A 70 0.21 23.82 -4.24
N GLU A 71 1.06 22.93 -4.75
CA GLU A 71 2.46 22.83 -4.35
C GLU A 71 3.28 22.31 -5.52
N GLU A 72 4.47 22.86 -5.75
CA GLU A 72 5.41 22.26 -6.70
C GLU A 72 6.03 20.99 -6.10
N ILE A 73 5.90 19.85 -6.77
CA ILE A 73 6.38 18.56 -6.28
C ILE A 73 7.39 18.00 -7.27
N SER A 74 8.65 17.89 -6.84
CA SER A 74 9.75 17.41 -7.70
C SER A 74 9.92 18.22 -8.99
N GLY A 75 9.69 19.54 -8.96
CA GLY A 75 9.80 20.41 -10.13
C GLY A 75 8.59 20.37 -11.08
N GLN A 76 7.50 19.72 -10.67
CA GLN A 76 6.26 19.61 -11.44
C GLN A 76 5.07 20.23 -10.70
N PRO A 77 4.02 20.69 -11.41
CA PRO A 77 2.78 21.09 -10.78
C PRO A 77 2.23 19.96 -9.90
N GLY A 78 1.76 20.33 -8.73
CA GLY A 78 1.26 19.38 -7.76
C GLY A 78 0.28 20.01 -6.78
N ALA A 79 -0.22 19.17 -5.89
CA ALA A 79 -1.18 19.54 -4.87
C ALA A 79 -0.94 18.74 -3.59
N ILE A 80 -1.25 19.39 -2.46
CA ILE A 80 -1.39 18.70 -1.19
C ILE A 80 -2.88 18.54 -0.89
N VAL A 81 -3.28 17.30 -0.71
CA VAL A 81 -4.66 16.91 -0.37
C VAL A 81 -4.63 16.16 0.95
N GLU A 82 -5.42 16.60 1.91
CA GLU A 82 -5.66 15.81 3.11
C GLU A 82 -6.77 14.80 2.84
N ARG A 83 -6.57 13.57 3.29
CA ARG A 83 -7.65 12.60 3.42
C ARG A 83 -7.83 12.17 4.87
N THR A 84 -9.10 12.00 5.27
CA THR A 84 -9.48 11.53 6.60
C THR A 84 -10.25 10.22 6.46
N SER A 85 -9.77 9.17 7.13
CA SER A 85 -10.37 7.83 7.11
C SER A 85 -11.78 7.85 7.69
N LEU A 86 -12.69 7.08 7.06
CA LEU A 86 -14.01 6.78 7.62
C LEU A 86 -13.99 5.56 8.57
N ASP A 87 -12.92 4.78 8.56
CA ASP A 87 -12.70 3.69 9.52
C ASP A 87 -12.13 4.24 10.82
N ASP A 88 -12.85 4.08 11.93
CA ASP A 88 -12.49 4.55 13.27
C ASP A 88 -11.44 3.68 13.95
N ARG A 89 -11.11 2.52 13.38
CA ARG A 89 -10.09 1.59 13.89
C ARG A 89 -8.69 1.88 13.39
N THR A 90 -8.54 2.81 12.42
CA THR A 90 -7.22 3.12 11.87
C THR A 90 -6.35 3.87 12.88
N GLU A 91 -5.07 3.52 12.94
CA GLU A 91 -4.07 4.25 13.72
C GLU A 91 -3.74 5.62 13.11
N TYR A 92 -4.02 5.79 11.81
CA TYR A 92 -3.68 7.00 11.04
C TYR A 92 -4.92 7.61 10.40
N PRO A 93 -5.81 8.22 11.20
CA PRO A 93 -7.09 8.75 10.70
C PRO A 93 -6.89 9.89 9.73
N ARG A 94 -5.76 10.59 9.77
CA ARG A 94 -5.45 11.74 8.92
C ARG A 94 -4.18 11.50 8.12
N GLN A 95 -4.23 11.80 6.82
CA GLN A 95 -3.09 11.61 5.92
C GLN A 95 -2.97 12.79 4.95
N LEU A 96 -1.74 13.23 4.66
CA LEU A 96 -1.46 14.23 3.62
C LEU A 96 -0.89 13.55 2.39
N LEU A 97 -1.59 13.70 1.27
CA LEU A 97 -1.21 13.21 -0.05
C LEU A 97 -0.51 14.31 -0.81
N TRP A 98 0.71 14.04 -1.23
CA TRP A 98 1.47 14.89 -2.14
C TRP A 98 1.29 14.32 -3.54
N ILE A 99 0.45 14.97 -4.35
CA ILE A 99 0.01 14.48 -5.66
C ILE A 99 0.62 15.38 -6.73
N GLU A 100 1.42 14.80 -7.62
CA GLU A 100 1.82 15.48 -8.85
C GLU A 100 0.64 15.47 -9.83
N THR A 101 0.23 16.63 -10.32
CA THR A 101 -1.05 16.80 -11.02
C THR A 101 -0.97 16.69 -12.54
N GLU A 102 0.24 16.63 -13.13
CA GLU A 102 0.39 16.35 -14.57
C GLU A 102 0.04 14.89 -14.90
N ARG A 103 0.54 13.95 -14.08
CA ARG A 103 0.28 12.50 -14.23
C ARG A 103 -0.71 11.92 -13.22
N TYR A 104 -1.16 12.72 -12.26
CA TYR A 104 -1.99 12.29 -11.12
C TYR A 104 -1.37 11.15 -10.31
N VAL A 105 -0.07 11.23 -10.05
CA VAL A 105 0.68 10.23 -9.28
C VAL A 105 0.97 10.73 -7.86
N LEU A 106 0.91 9.81 -6.89
CA LEU A 106 1.32 10.10 -5.52
C LEU A 106 2.85 10.16 -5.44
N ARG A 107 3.40 11.17 -4.82
CA ARG A 107 4.86 11.31 -4.61
C ARG A 107 5.23 11.01 -3.16
N ARG A 108 4.35 11.38 -2.24
CA ARG A 108 4.47 11.09 -0.81
C ARG A 108 3.09 10.97 -0.16
N ILE A 109 3.00 10.12 0.86
CA ILE A 109 1.91 10.11 1.83
C ILE A 109 2.52 10.31 3.22
N GLU A 110 1.99 11.27 3.98
CA GLU A 110 2.32 11.48 5.38
C GLU A 110 1.17 10.99 6.25
N PHE A 111 1.48 10.24 7.31
CA PHE A 111 0.48 9.60 8.17
C PHE A 111 0.54 10.18 9.58
N PHE A 112 -0.63 10.59 10.08
CA PHE A 112 -0.74 11.26 11.37
C PHE A 112 -1.66 10.49 12.32
N THR A 113 -1.25 10.38 13.59
CA THR A 113 -2.06 9.77 14.64
C THR A 113 -3.28 10.61 14.99
N SER A 114 -4.17 10.08 15.84
CA SER A 114 -5.31 10.81 16.42
C SER A 114 -4.89 12.08 17.17
N GLU A 115 -3.68 12.10 17.75
CA GLU A 115 -3.10 13.24 18.46
C GLU A 115 -2.46 14.26 17.50
N GLY A 116 -2.43 13.95 16.19
CA GLY A 116 -1.86 14.81 15.15
C GLY A 116 -0.36 14.64 14.92
N GLU A 117 0.26 13.61 15.51
CA GLU A 117 1.70 13.37 15.38
C GLU A 117 2.03 12.70 14.05
N HIS A 118 3.01 13.23 13.32
CA HIS A 118 3.52 12.61 12.09
C HIS A 118 4.42 11.43 12.44
N ARG A 119 3.96 10.21 12.21
CA ARG A 119 4.67 8.98 12.65
C ARG A 119 5.33 8.21 11.53
N ARG A 120 4.77 8.24 10.32
CA ARG A 120 5.35 7.57 9.17
C ARG A 120 5.12 8.33 7.87
N SER A 121 5.97 8.05 6.88
CA SER A 121 5.82 8.55 5.51
C SER A 121 6.05 7.44 4.50
N LEU A 122 5.26 7.44 3.42
CA LEU A 122 5.47 6.59 2.26
C LEU A 122 5.90 7.45 1.09
N ASP A 123 7.14 7.25 0.63
CA ASP A 123 7.66 7.87 -0.58
C ASP A 123 7.47 6.94 -1.78
N LEU A 124 6.96 7.48 -2.90
CA LEU A 124 6.74 6.74 -4.14
C LEU A 124 7.58 7.35 -5.25
N GLU A 125 8.48 6.55 -5.79
CA GLU A 125 9.55 6.99 -6.67
C GLU A 125 9.70 6.04 -7.87
N GLN A 126 10.57 6.44 -8.81
CA GLN A 126 10.96 5.62 -9.97
C GLN A 126 9.75 5.11 -10.76
N TYR A 127 8.81 6.02 -11.04
CA TYR A 127 7.61 5.71 -11.80
C TYR A 127 7.95 5.14 -13.19
N LEU A 128 7.29 4.03 -13.52
CA LEU A 128 7.34 3.36 -14.81
C LEU A 128 6.04 3.63 -15.57
N GLU A 129 6.17 4.02 -16.83
CA GLU A 129 5.04 4.15 -17.76
C GLU A 129 4.87 2.83 -18.51
N ILE A 130 3.72 2.17 -18.33
CA ILE A 130 3.38 0.92 -19.02
C ILE A 130 2.01 1.08 -19.66
N GLY A 131 2.00 1.37 -20.97
CA GLY A 131 0.77 1.73 -21.67
C GLY A 131 0.23 3.06 -21.16
N GLU A 132 -0.97 3.06 -20.59
CA GLU A 132 -1.61 4.24 -19.98
C GLU A 132 -1.37 4.38 -18.47
N PHE A 133 -0.63 3.44 -17.86
CA PHE A 133 -0.47 3.37 -16.41
C PHE A 133 0.87 3.93 -15.96
N TRP A 134 0.83 4.76 -14.91
CA TRP A 134 2.00 5.19 -14.15
C TRP A 134 2.10 4.40 -12.85
N LEU A 135 3.12 3.55 -12.72
CA LEU A 135 3.28 2.64 -11.58
C LEU A 135 4.59 2.95 -10.86
N ALA A 136 4.54 3.13 -9.53
CA ALA A 136 5.74 3.40 -8.74
C ALA A 136 6.66 2.17 -8.78
N GLY A 137 7.88 2.31 -9.31
CA GLY A 137 8.89 1.26 -9.32
C GLY A 137 9.55 1.07 -7.96
N ARG A 138 9.48 2.08 -7.09
CA ARG A 138 10.06 2.06 -5.75
C ARG A 138 9.14 2.72 -4.72
N MET A 139 8.96 2.07 -3.59
CA MET A 139 8.19 2.57 -2.46
C MET A 139 9.03 2.49 -1.19
N THR A 140 9.24 3.62 -0.51
CA THR A 140 10.00 3.67 0.75
C THR A 140 9.07 4.07 1.88
N MET A 141 8.79 3.14 2.79
CA MET A 141 8.08 3.43 4.04
C MET A 141 9.10 3.79 5.11
N VAL A 142 8.97 4.97 5.72
CA VAL A 142 9.84 5.49 6.78
C VAL A 142 9.04 5.63 8.05
N HIS A 143 9.50 5.00 9.13
CA HIS A 143 9.01 5.22 10.48
C HIS A 143 9.85 6.33 11.13
N LEU A 144 9.20 7.41 11.56
CA LEU A 144 9.89 8.65 11.93
C LEU A 144 10.44 8.64 13.36
N GLU A 145 9.89 7.80 14.24
CA GLU A 145 10.33 7.72 15.63
C GLU A 145 11.76 7.17 15.77
N ASP A 146 12.10 6.14 15.00
CA ASP A 146 13.40 5.47 15.01
C ASP A 146 14.17 5.63 13.68
N SER A 147 13.61 6.38 12.72
CA SER A 147 14.16 6.56 11.37
C SER A 147 14.38 5.25 10.60
N ALA A 148 13.75 4.15 11.03
CA ALA A 148 13.81 2.88 10.36
C ALA A 148 12.99 2.94 9.05
N ARG A 149 13.40 2.15 8.05
CA ARG A 149 12.75 2.18 6.74
C ARG A 149 12.65 0.79 6.12
N THR A 150 11.59 0.58 5.37
CA THR A 150 11.45 -0.56 4.45
C THR A 150 11.34 -0.02 3.04
N ILE A 151 12.01 -0.69 2.10
CA ILE A 151 11.96 -0.35 0.69
C ILE A 151 11.33 -1.53 -0.05
N LEU A 152 10.31 -1.27 -0.87
CA LEU A 152 9.81 -2.19 -1.89
C LEU A 152 10.29 -1.68 -3.25
N GLU A 153 10.92 -2.58 -4.01
CA GLU A 153 11.37 -2.30 -5.38
C GLU A 153 10.74 -3.31 -6.32
N TRP A 154 10.13 -2.82 -7.39
CA TRP A 154 9.52 -3.63 -8.42
C TRP A 154 10.45 -3.74 -9.63
N SER A 155 10.58 -4.95 -10.13
CA SER A 155 11.31 -5.25 -11.38
C SER A 155 10.42 -6.09 -12.30
N ASP A 156 10.67 -6.00 -13.60
CA ASP A 156 9.95 -6.77 -14.63
C ASP A 156 8.43 -6.64 -14.60
N MET A 157 7.93 -5.44 -14.24
CA MET A 157 6.49 -5.17 -14.19
C MET A 157 5.86 -5.26 -15.58
N ARG A 158 4.73 -5.97 -15.67
CA ARG A 158 3.99 -6.19 -16.92
C ARG A 158 2.50 -6.01 -16.69
N VAL A 159 1.83 -5.37 -17.65
CA VAL A 159 0.38 -5.14 -17.65
C VAL A 159 -0.24 -5.93 -18.81
N GLY A 160 -1.47 -6.41 -18.62
CA GLY A 160 -2.22 -7.09 -19.69
C GLY A 160 -1.72 -8.52 -20.00
N VAL A 161 -1.13 -9.22 -19.02
CA VAL A 161 -0.55 -10.57 -19.23
C VAL A 161 -1.58 -11.71 -19.26
N GLY A 162 -2.88 -11.40 -19.31
CA GLY A 162 -3.95 -12.39 -19.43
C GLY A 162 -4.28 -13.14 -18.13
N LEU A 163 -4.06 -12.52 -16.96
CA LEU A 163 -4.53 -13.07 -15.68
C LEU A 163 -6.06 -13.15 -15.66
N SER A 164 -6.58 -14.16 -14.98
CA SER A 164 -8.00 -14.44 -14.82
C SER A 164 -8.40 -14.44 -13.34
N ALA A 165 -9.70 -14.36 -13.04
CA ALA A 165 -10.20 -14.44 -11.67
C ALA A 165 -9.75 -15.72 -10.93
N ARG A 166 -9.52 -16.82 -11.67
CA ARG A 166 -9.03 -18.10 -11.12
C ARG A 166 -7.64 -18.00 -10.53
N ASP A 167 -6.81 -17.09 -11.02
CA ASP A 167 -5.45 -16.87 -10.51
C ASP A 167 -5.45 -16.21 -9.13
N PHE A 168 -6.58 -15.61 -8.73
CA PHE A 168 -6.78 -14.95 -7.45
C PHE A 168 -7.67 -15.75 -6.49
N GLU A 169 -7.93 -17.03 -6.76
CA GLU A 169 -8.65 -17.89 -5.81
C GLU A 169 -7.74 -18.28 -4.63
N PRO A 170 -8.22 -18.26 -3.37
CA PRO A 170 -7.42 -18.69 -2.21
C PRO A 170 -6.92 -20.13 -2.32
N SER A 171 -7.58 -20.97 -3.13
CA SER A 171 -7.18 -22.37 -3.39
C SER A 171 -5.87 -22.51 -4.19
N ARG A 172 -5.39 -21.41 -4.79
CA ARG A 172 -4.13 -21.32 -5.54
C ARG A 172 -2.93 -21.14 -4.63
N LEU A 173 -3.15 -20.68 -3.39
CA LEU A 173 -2.08 -20.41 -2.45
C LEU A 173 -1.34 -21.69 -2.04
N GLY A 174 -0.01 -21.65 -2.07
CA GLY A 174 0.86 -22.74 -1.62
C GLY A 174 0.82 -23.99 -2.50
N ARG A 175 0.53 -23.82 -3.79
CA ARG A 175 0.53 -24.89 -4.81
C ARG A 175 1.87 -25.06 -5.50
#